data_AF-A0A7V4F2W2-F1
#
_entry.id   AF-A0A7V4F2W2-F1
#
_cell.length_a   1.000
_cell.length_b   1.000
_cell.length_c   1.000
_cell.angle_alpha   90.00
_cell.angle_beta   90.00
_cell.angle_gamma   90.00
#
_symmetry.space_group_name_H-M   'P 1'
#
loop_
_entity.id
_entity.type
_entity.pdbx_description
1 polymer ?
#
loop_
_entity_poly.entity_id
_entity_poly.type
_entity_poly.pdbx_seq_one_letter_code
_entity_poly.pdbx_strand_id
1 'polypeptide(L)'
;MLVKTFGSALFGIKATIITIEVDVSQGINFCIVGLPDSAVKESQQRIDSALRTNNFKMPGRKVTINMAPADIRKEGSAYDLPIAIGILAASEQIDTDNLEAFMIMGELGLDGTVHPVKGILPIAVNAQKEGFRKLIVPQANAREAAVVEGLEVYGVQHLKEVTDFLTGKIMLEPVRVDIQKEFYLQSCNYEVDFADVKGQENVKRALEVAAAGGHNIILIGPPGAGKTMLAKRIPTILPPLTLEEALETTKIHSVAGKINKNSSLITTRPFRSPHHTISDVALVGGGTFPQPGEISLAHNGVLFLDELPEFKRTVLEVMRQPLEDRIVSVSRAKFSVEY
;
A
#
# COMPACT_ATOMS: atom_id res chain seq x y z
N MET A 1 34.72 -1.40 4.36
CA MET A 1 34.14 -0.05 4.52
C MET A 1 32.66 -0.25 4.68
N LEU A 2 32.06 0.30 5.74
CA LEU A 2 30.64 0.11 6.03
C LEU A 2 29.84 1.23 5.37
N VAL A 3 28.93 0.86 4.47
CA VAL A 3 28.00 1.79 3.81
C VAL A 3 26.58 1.43 4.21
N LYS A 4 25.74 2.44 4.43
CA LYS A 4 24.32 2.26 4.72
C LYS A 4 23.47 2.74 3.56
N THR A 5 22.52 1.91 3.16
CA THR A 5 21.42 2.29 2.28
C THR A 5 20.09 1.97 2.97
N PHE A 6 19.03 2.66 2.59
CA PHE A 6 17.71 2.49 3.20
C PHE A 6 16.72 1.97 2.17
N GLY A 7 15.93 0.97 2.56
CA GLY A 7 14.77 0.49 1.84
C GLY A 7 13.58 0.37 2.78
N SER A 8 12.53 -0.30 2.33
CA SER A 8 11.35 -0.58 3.15
C SER A 8 10.81 -1.96 2.86
N ALA A 9 10.40 -2.66 3.90
CA ALA A 9 9.65 -3.90 3.81
C ALA A 9 8.16 -3.61 3.97
N LEU A 10 7.34 -4.32 3.21
CA LEU A 10 5.89 -4.25 3.33
C LEU A 10 5.39 -5.49 4.08
N PHE A 11 4.77 -5.29 5.23
CA PHE A 11 4.08 -6.34 5.98
C PHE A 11 2.57 -6.07 5.95
N GLY A 12 1.89 -6.76 5.03
CA GLY A 12 0.49 -6.49 4.70
C GLY A 12 0.32 -5.10 4.09
N ILE A 13 0.12 -4.10 4.94
CA ILE A 13 -0.09 -2.69 4.57
C ILE A 13 0.81 -1.71 5.34
N LYS A 14 1.56 -2.22 6.32
CA LYS A 14 2.49 -1.43 7.11
C LYS A 14 3.83 -1.55 6.41
N ALA A 15 4.38 -0.41 6.03
CA ALA A 15 5.75 -0.32 5.60
C ALA A 15 6.63 -0.10 6.83
N THR A 16 7.78 -0.78 6.88
CA THR A 16 8.80 -0.61 7.91
C THR A 16 10.13 -0.37 7.23
N ILE A 17 10.92 0.59 7.72
CA ILE A 17 12.25 0.85 7.18
C ILE A 17 13.13 -0.36 7.36
N ILE A 18 13.84 -0.70 6.30
CA ILE A 18 14.95 -1.65 6.34
C ILE A 18 16.24 -0.89 6.14
N THR A 19 17.11 -0.95 7.14
CA THR A 19 18.50 -0.47 7.00
C THR A 19 19.33 -1.58 6.41
N ILE A 20 19.95 -1.31 5.27
CA ILE A 20 20.81 -2.24 4.55
C ILE A 20 22.25 -1.77 4.75
N GLU A 21 23.00 -2.52 5.53
CA GLU A 21 24.40 -2.23 5.81
C GLU A 21 25.27 -3.15 4.95
N VAL A 22 26.13 -2.56 4.13
CA VAL A 22 27.03 -3.30 3.24
C VAL A 22 28.46 -3.09 3.71
N ASP A 23 29.15 -4.18 4.02
CA ASP A 23 30.59 -4.18 4.27
C ASP A 23 31.32 -5.02 3.22
N VAL A 24 32.39 -4.42 2.68
CA VAL A 24 33.35 -5.08 1.80
C VAL A 24 34.69 -5.23 2.53
N SER A 25 35.10 -6.47 2.77
CA SER A 25 36.31 -6.86 3.51
C SER A 25 37.14 -7.92 2.78
N GLN A 26 38.32 -8.27 3.32
CA GLN A 26 39.21 -9.27 2.70
C GLN A 26 38.60 -10.68 2.68
N GLY A 27 38.93 -11.47 1.65
CA GLY A 27 38.42 -12.83 1.42
C GLY A 27 37.47 -12.91 0.23
N ILE A 28 36.82 -14.06 0.03
CA ILE A 28 35.83 -14.27 -1.04
C ILE A 28 34.60 -14.92 -0.41
N ASN A 29 33.51 -14.17 -0.27
CA ASN A 29 32.22 -14.67 0.18
C ASN A 29 31.14 -13.63 -0.12
N PHE A 30 29.89 -14.06 -0.31
CA PHE A 30 28.73 -13.16 -0.38
C PHE A 30 27.68 -13.65 0.60
N CYS A 31 27.29 -12.80 1.55
CA CYS A 31 26.37 -13.20 2.61
C CYS A 31 25.34 -12.10 2.88
N ILE A 32 24.07 -12.48 2.88
CA ILE A 32 22.95 -11.63 3.31
C ILE A 32 22.39 -12.20 4.62
N VAL A 33 22.32 -11.37 5.65
CA VAL A 33 21.78 -11.69 6.98
C VAL A 33 20.62 -10.76 7.35
N GLY A 34 19.76 -11.19 8.27
CA GLY A 34 18.55 -10.44 8.66
C GLY A 34 17.24 -10.99 8.09
N LEU A 35 17.10 -12.33 8.06
CA LEU A 35 15.93 -13.08 7.55
C LEU A 35 15.53 -12.77 6.08
N PRO A 36 16.46 -12.87 5.11
CA PRO A 36 16.12 -12.82 3.69
C PRO A 36 15.39 -14.09 3.24
N ASP A 37 14.39 -13.94 2.39
CA ASP A 37 13.78 -15.07 1.66
C ASP A 37 14.70 -15.58 0.52
N SER A 38 14.20 -16.54 -0.28
CA SER A 38 14.96 -17.08 -1.41
C SER A 38 15.21 -16.03 -2.51
N ALA A 39 14.23 -15.16 -2.79
CA ALA A 39 14.35 -14.15 -3.84
C ALA A 39 15.43 -13.10 -3.50
N VAL A 40 15.49 -12.67 -2.23
CA VAL A 40 16.54 -11.78 -1.72
C VAL A 40 17.91 -12.46 -1.77
N LYS A 41 17.99 -13.78 -1.50
CA LYS A 41 19.26 -14.52 -1.64
C LYS A 41 19.72 -14.61 -3.10
N GLU A 42 18.78 -14.77 -4.02
CA GLU A 42 19.05 -14.78 -5.48
C GLU A 42 19.46 -13.39 -6.01
N SER A 43 19.25 -12.31 -5.25
CA SER A 43 19.75 -10.97 -5.59
C SER A 43 21.25 -10.95 -5.89
N GLN A 44 22.05 -11.84 -5.29
CA GLN A 44 23.48 -11.95 -5.59
C GLN A 44 23.75 -12.11 -7.09
N GLN A 45 23.05 -13.06 -7.73
CA GLN A 45 23.28 -13.38 -9.14
C GLN A 45 22.80 -12.23 -10.03
N ARG A 46 21.64 -11.66 -9.70
CA ARG A 46 21.05 -10.54 -10.45
C ARG A 46 21.92 -9.28 -10.38
N ILE A 47 22.43 -8.96 -9.18
CA ILE A 47 23.34 -7.83 -8.98
C ILE A 47 24.67 -8.06 -9.69
N ASP A 48 25.29 -9.24 -9.57
CA ASP A 48 26.57 -9.52 -10.27
C ASP A 48 26.42 -9.36 -11.79
N SER A 49 25.35 -9.90 -12.39
CA SER A 49 25.07 -9.72 -13.82
C SER A 49 24.81 -8.26 -14.18
N ALA A 50 23.96 -7.56 -13.42
CA ALA A 50 23.63 -6.15 -13.66
C ALA A 50 24.88 -5.25 -13.60
N LEU A 51 25.75 -5.46 -12.62
CA LEU A 51 26.99 -4.69 -12.49
C LEU A 51 27.91 -4.93 -13.68
N ARG A 52 28.16 -6.20 -14.04
CA ARG A 52 29.08 -6.55 -15.14
C ARG A 52 28.61 -6.00 -16.49
N THR A 53 27.32 -6.12 -16.79
CA THR A 53 26.74 -5.62 -18.05
C THR A 53 26.82 -4.09 -18.16
N ASN A 54 26.95 -3.39 -17.03
CA ASN A 54 26.97 -1.93 -16.96
C ASN A 54 28.35 -1.32 -16.69
N ASN A 55 29.42 -2.06 -17.00
CA ASN A 55 30.82 -1.63 -16.80
C ASN A 55 31.20 -1.35 -15.34
N PHE A 56 30.41 -1.85 -14.39
CA PHE A 56 30.80 -1.93 -12.99
C PHE A 56 31.42 -3.29 -12.68
N LYS A 57 32.12 -3.37 -11.55
CA LYS A 57 32.78 -4.59 -11.12
C LYS A 57 32.18 -5.11 -9.82
N MET A 58 31.97 -6.41 -9.74
CA MET A 58 31.83 -7.05 -8.44
C MET A 58 33.21 -7.05 -7.76
N PRO A 59 33.35 -6.63 -6.49
CA PRO A 59 34.66 -6.32 -5.89
C PRO A 59 35.59 -7.53 -5.72
N GLY A 60 35.15 -8.77 -6.02
CA GLY A 60 35.96 -9.98 -5.86
C GLY A 60 36.43 -10.22 -4.42
N ARG A 61 35.72 -9.62 -3.46
CA ARG A 61 36.03 -9.55 -2.03
C ARG A 61 34.90 -10.18 -1.21
N LYS A 62 35.08 -10.28 0.10
CA LYS A 62 34.00 -10.68 1.01
C LYS A 62 33.00 -9.53 1.11
N VAL A 63 31.76 -9.77 0.69
CA VAL A 63 30.63 -8.85 0.80
C VAL A 63 29.67 -9.37 1.85
N THR A 64 29.43 -8.58 2.89
CA THR A 64 28.46 -8.89 3.95
C THR A 64 27.37 -7.83 3.93
N ILE A 65 26.12 -8.27 3.80
CA ILE A 65 24.93 -7.41 3.76
C ILE A 65 24.08 -7.74 4.97
N ASN A 66 23.90 -6.78 5.88
CA ASN A 66 23.03 -6.90 7.03
C ASN A 66 21.74 -6.10 6.81
N MET A 67 20.58 -6.74 6.95
CA MET A 67 19.27 -6.11 6.79
C MET A 67 18.56 -5.99 8.14
N ALA A 68 18.60 -4.81 8.74
CA ALA A 68 17.94 -4.52 10.02
C ALA A 68 16.53 -3.93 9.81
N PRO A 69 15.54 -4.24 10.67
CA PRO A 69 15.65 -5.04 11.90
C PRO A 69 15.49 -6.55 11.65
N ALA A 70 16.24 -7.38 12.37
CA ALA A 70 16.42 -8.81 12.06
C ALA A 70 15.21 -9.71 12.38
N ASP A 71 14.23 -9.20 13.11
CA ASP A 71 12.96 -9.84 13.46
C ASP A 71 11.92 -9.78 12.33
N ILE A 72 12.12 -8.88 11.35
CA ILE A 72 11.25 -8.74 10.19
C ILE A 72 11.82 -9.54 9.02
N ARG A 73 10.97 -10.37 8.40
CA ARG A 73 11.30 -11.11 7.19
C ARG A 73 11.30 -10.19 5.97
N LYS A 74 12.36 -10.24 5.16
CA LYS A 74 12.48 -9.44 3.92
C LYS A 74 12.15 -10.35 2.75
N GLU A 75 11.03 -10.06 2.11
CA GLU A 75 10.50 -10.84 0.99
C GLU A 75 10.60 -10.08 -0.32
N GLY A 76 10.91 -10.80 -1.40
CA GLY A 76 10.93 -10.29 -2.77
C GLY A 76 12.23 -9.59 -3.20
N SER A 77 12.22 -9.13 -4.44
CA SER A 77 13.36 -8.58 -5.19
C SER A 77 13.57 -7.06 -5.04
N ALA A 78 12.72 -6.38 -4.29
CA ALA A 78 12.71 -4.91 -4.24
C ALA A 78 13.98 -4.26 -3.65
N TYR A 79 14.85 -5.07 -3.05
CA TYR A 79 16.09 -4.65 -2.41
C TYR A 79 17.32 -4.75 -3.32
N ASP A 80 17.18 -5.23 -4.57
CA ASP A 80 18.34 -5.41 -5.45
C ASP A 80 19.05 -4.09 -5.71
N LEU A 81 18.29 -3.04 -6.03
CA LEU A 81 18.83 -1.72 -6.30
C LEU A 81 19.55 -1.11 -5.07
N PRO A 82 18.95 -1.01 -3.87
CA PRO A 82 19.67 -0.47 -2.71
C PRO A 82 20.89 -1.31 -2.32
N ILE A 83 20.87 -2.64 -2.50
CA ILE A 83 22.03 -3.49 -2.25
C ILE A 83 23.14 -3.23 -3.28
N ALA A 84 22.81 -3.15 -4.57
CA ALA A 84 23.77 -2.88 -5.63
C ALA A 84 24.48 -1.53 -5.44
N ILE A 85 23.71 -0.48 -5.10
CA ILE A 85 24.26 0.84 -4.80
C ILE A 85 25.15 0.79 -3.55
N GLY A 86 24.74 0.08 -2.50
CA GLY A 86 25.57 -0.11 -1.30
C GLY A 86 26.88 -0.84 -1.60
N ILE A 87 26.88 -1.85 -2.48
CA ILE A 87 28.10 -2.55 -2.92
C ILE A 87 29.02 -1.63 -3.72
N LEU A 88 28.48 -0.83 -4.65
CA LEU A 88 29.26 0.10 -5.44
C LEU A 88 29.95 1.16 -4.56
N ALA A 89 29.22 1.71 -3.59
CA ALA A 89 29.77 2.69 -2.65
C ALA A 89 30.80 2.05 -1.70
N ALA A 90 30.51 0.87 -1.13
CA ALA A 90 31.42 0.17 -0.22
C ALA A 90 32.69 -0.37 -0.91
N SER A 91 32.66 -0.48 -2.24
CA SER A 91 33.82 -0.83 -3.08
C SER A 91 34.49 0.39 -3.73
N GLU A 92 34.13 1.61 -3.32
CA GLU A 92 34.72 2.88 -3.77
C GLU A 92 34.61 3.09 -5.29
N GLN A 93 33.64 2.45 -5.95
CA GLN A 93 33.37 2.63 -7.38
C GLN A 93 32.49 3.85 -7.67
N ILE A 94 31.72 4.28 -6.67
CA ILE A 94 30.98 5.53 -6.69
C ILE A 94 31.32 6.30 -5.41
N ASP A 95 31.54 7.60 -5.56
CA ASP A 95 31.69 8.52 -4.43
C ASP A 95 30.33 9.16 -4.18
N THR A 96 29.79 8.97 -2.99
CA THR A 96 28.41 9.36 -2.68
C THR A 96 28.32 9.97 -1.30
N ASP A 97 28.47 11.29 -1.26
CA ASP A 97 28.08 12.09 -0.12
C ASP A 97 26.54 12.14 -0.07
N ASN A 98 25.94 11.61 0.99
CA ASN A 98 24.48 11.59 1.28
C ASN A 98 23.64 10.41 0.79
N LEU A 99 24.20 9.19 0.64
CA LEU A 99 23.35 7.98 0.47
C LEU A 99 22.29 7.85 1.56
N GLU A 100 22.61 8.27 2.78
CA GLU A 100 21.72 8.17 3.94
C GLU A 100 20.46 9.06 3.82
N ALA A 101 20.48 10.08 2.96
CA ALA A 101 19.33 10.95 2.73
C ALA A 101 18.25 10.31 1.83
N PHE A 102 18.59 9.20 1.16
CA PHE A 102 17.72 8.53 0.22
C PHE A 102 17.18 7.22 0.77
N MET A 103 15.88 7.01 0.57
CA MET A 103 15.32 5.67 0.51
C MET A 103 15.32 5.18 -0.94
N ILE A 104 15.69 3.93 -1.17
CA ILE A 104 15.84 3.37 -2.52
C ILE A 104 15.09 2.04 -2.59
N MET A 105 14.22 1.90 -3.60
CA MET A 105 13.50 0.68 -3.89
C MET A 105 13.62 0.34 -5.37
N GLY A 106 13.77 -0.93 -5.71
CA GLY A 106 13.80 -1.37 -7.11
C GLY A 106 14.31 -2.79 -7.26
N GLU A 107 13.66 -3.55 -8.13
CA GLU A 107 14.17 -4.82 -8.62
C GLU A 107 15.14 -4.57 -9.78
N LEU A 108 16.26 -5.29 -9.81
CA LEU A 108 17.22 -5.20 -10.90
C LEU A 108 17.08 -6.38 -11.86
N GLY A 109 16.92 -6.05 -13.14
CA GLY A 109 17.15 -6.97 -14.25
C GLY A 109 18.64 -7.27 -14.41
N LEU A 110 18.96 -8.38 -15.08
CA LEU A 110 20.35 -8.81 -15.34
C LEU A 110 21.14 -7.82 -16.21
N ASP A 111 20.44 -6.97 -16.96
CA ASP A 111 20.96 -5.92 -17.82
C ASP A 111 21.09 -4.57 -17.10
N GLY A 112 20.62 -4.45 -15.85
CA GLY A 112 20.58 -3.21 -15.09
C GLY A 112 19.27 -2.42 -15.22
N THR A 113 18.28 -2.92 -15.96
CA THR A 113 16.93 -2.34 -15.99
C THR A 113 16.30 -2.39 -14.60
N VAL A 114 15.63 -1.31 -14.20
CA VAL A 114 14.96 -1.21 -12.89
C VAL A 114 13.47 -1.53 -13.06
N HIS A 115 13.06 -2.68 -12.53
CA HIS A 115 11.70 -3.17 -12.61
C HIS A 115 10.80 -2.65 -11.47
N PRO A 116 9.49 -2.49 -11.74
CA PRO A 116 8.54 -2.00 -10.76
C PRO A 116 8.42 -2.90 -9.54
N VAL A 117 8.25 -2.27 -8.38
CA VAL A 117 8.03 -2.93 -7.08
C VAL A 117 6.58 -2.72 -6.64
N LYS A 118 6.09 -3.63 -5.80
CA LYS A 118 4.74 -3.56 -5.26
C LYS A 118 4.69 -2.73 -3.98
N GLY A 119 3.58 -2.03 -3.76
CA GLY A 119 3.31 -1.31 -2.52
C GLY A 119 4.17 -0.06 -2.34
N ILE A 120 4.48 0.67 -3.42
CA ILE A 120 5.32 1.86 -3.31
C ILE A 120 4.63 3.01 -2.56
N LEU A 121 3.31 3.14 -2.65
CA LEU A 121 2.58 4.18 -1.92
C LEU A 121 2.72 4.06 -0.39
N PRO A 122 2.41 2.91 0.25
CA PRO A 122 2.62 2.78 1.70
C PRO A 122 4.10 2.92 2.09
N ILE A 123 5.04 2.52 1.22
CA ILE A 123 6.48 2.77 1.43
C ILE A 123 6.79 4.26 1.44
N ALA A 124 6.30 5.03 0.46
CA ALA A 124 6.51 6.47 0.35
C ALA A 124 5.90 7.21 1.56
N VAL A 125 4.71 6.82 1.99
CA VAL A 125 4.06 7.38 3.19
C VAL A 125 4.89 7.10 4.43
N ASN A 126 5.43 5.88 4.57
CA ASN A 126 6.29 5.56 5.71
C ASN A 126 7.63 6.29 5.66
N ALA A 127 8.24 6.43 4.48
CA ALA A 127 9.46 7.19 4.28
C ALA A 127 9.30 8.65 4.76
N GLN A 128 8.20 9.30 4.36
CA GLN A 128 7.86 10.66 4.79
C GLN A 128 7.68 10.75 6.31
N LYS A 129 6.93 9.81 6.92
CA LYS A 129 6.69 9.78 8.38
C LYS A 129 7.98 9.63 9.19
N GLU A 130 8.93 8.86 8.66
CA GLU A 130 10.22 8.60 9.29
C GLU A 130 11.27 9.69 8.95
N GLY A 131 10.87 10.75 8.25
CA GLY A 131 11.69 11.93 8.00
C GLY A 131 12.59 11.86 6.76
N PHE A 132 12.46 10.84 5.91
CA PHE A 132 13.13 10.83 4.62
C PHE A 132 12.54 11.90 3.70
N ARG A 133 13.42 12.65 3.04
CA ARG A 133 13.03 13.68 2.07
C ARG A 133 13.15 13.25 0.62
N LYS A 134 13.92 12.18 0.35
CA LYS A 134 14.23 11.74 -1.01
C LYS A 134 13.98 10.24 -1.16
N LEU A 135 13.30 9.86 -2.24
CA LEU A 135 12.95 8.48 -2.55
C LEU A 135 13.29 8.17 -4.02
N ILE A 136 14.12 7.16 -4.25
CA ILE A 136 14.46 6.66 -5.59
C ILE A 136 13.66 5.37 -5.84
N VAL A 137 12.89 5.35 -6.92
CA VAL A 137 11.98 4.25 -7.27
C VAL A 137 11.99 3.97 -8.77
N PRO A 138 11.52 2.80 -9.23
CA PRO A 138 11.36 2.53 -10.64
C PRO A 138 10.46 3.59 -11.30
N GLN A 139 10.76 4.00 -12.53
CA GLN A 139 10.02 5.03 -13.26
C GLN A 139 8.52 4.74 -13.32
N ALA A 140 8.14 3.47 -13.46
CA ALA A 140 6.75 3.01 -13.46
C ALA A 140 6.03 3.22 -12.10
N ASN A 141 6.77 3.24 -10.99
CA ASN A 141 6.25 3.51 -9.65
C ASN A 141 6.33 4.99 -9.25
N ALA A 142 7.09 5.79 -9.98
CA ALA A 142 7.41 7.15 -9.57
C ALA A 142 6.17 8.03 -9.39
N ARG A 143 5.17 7.91 -10.27
CA ARG A 143 3.91 8.64 -10.13
C ARG A 143 3.11 8.23 -8.89
N GLU A 144 3.09 6.93 -8.55
CA GLU A 144 2.37 6.41 -7.38
C GLU A 144 3.04 6.90 -6.07
N ALA A 145 4.36 6.93 -6.01
CA ALA A 145 5.09 7.42 -4.84
C ALA A 145 5.03 8.96 -4.70
N ALA A 146 5.01 9.70 -5.81
CA ALA A 146 4.99 11.16 -5.83
C ALA A 146 3.68 11.80 -5.32
N VAL A 147 2.68 10.98 -4.98
CA VAL A 147 1.43 11.41 -4.33
C VAL A 147 1.69 11.91 -2.89
N VAL A 148 2.80 11.51 -2.27
CA VAL A 148 3.13 11.89 -0.89
C VAL A 148 3.77 13.28 -0.84
N GLU A 149 3.08 14.24 -0.21
CA GLU A 149 3.58 15.61 -0.07
C GLU A 149 4.91 15.70 0.69
N GLY A 150 5.80 16.61 0.29
CA GLY A 150 7.08 16.81 0.98
C GLY A 150 8.12 15.71 0.78
N LEU A 151 7.84 14.71 -0.07
CA LEU A 151 8.79 13.68 -0.47
C LEU A 151 9.23 13.91 -1.93
N GLU A 152 10.53 14.12 -2.15
CA GLU A 152 11.12 14.24 -3.49
C GLU A 152 11.31 12.85 -4.09
N VAL A 153 10.44 12.48 -5.03
CA VAL A 153 10.46 11.17 -5.67
C VAL A 153 11.18 11.22 -7.02
N TYR A 154 12.23 10.41 -7.17
CA TYR A 154 13.02 10.28 -8.38
C TYR A 154 12.70 8.94 -9.05
N GLY A 155 12.14 9.01 -10.26
CA GLY A 155 11.90 7.84 -11.10
C GLY A 155 13.16 7.48 -11.88
N VAL A 156 13.54 6.20 -11.87
CA VAL A 156 14.68 5.67 -12.63
C VAL A 156 14.29 4.45 -13.45
N GLN A 157 14.84 4.32 -14.65
CA GLN A 157 14.62 3.18 -15.53
C GLN A 157 15.77 2.19 -15.46
N HIS A 158 16.95 2.63 -15.03
CA HIS A 158 18.16 1.86 -15.19
C HIS A 158 19.20 2.17 -14.08
N LEU A 159 19.97 1.18 -13.65
CA LEU A 159 20.97 1.28 -12.57
C LEU A 159 21.95 2.44 -12.79
N LYS A 160 22.37 2.64 -14.04
CA LYS A 160 23.30 3.70 -14.43
C LYS A 160 22.76 5.12 -14.15
N GLU A 161 21.45 5.34 -14.31
CA GLU A 161 20.83 6.61 -13.99
C GLU A 161 20.97 6.92 -12.50
N VAL A 162 20.79 5.90 -11.64
CA VAL A 162 20.95 6.04 -10.19
C VAL A 162 22.39 6.39 -9.84
N THR A 163 23.37 5.70 -10.42
CA THR A 163 24.79 5.99 -10.16
C THR A 163 25.22 7.35 -10.66
N ASP A 164 24.78 7.73 -11.86
CA ASP A 164 25.13 9.03 -12.45
C ASP A 164 24.42 10.18 -11.71
N PHE A 165 23.23 9.95 -11.17
CA PHE A 165 22.51 10.91 -10.34
C PHE A 165 23.19 11.09 -8.97
N LEU A 166 23.52 10.00 -8.28
CA LEU A 166 24.17 10.05 -6.97
C LEU A 166 25.59 10.63 -7.03
N THR A 167 26.30 10.48 -8.15
CA THR A 167 27.63 11.07 -8.38
C THR A 167 27.59 12.47 -9.00
N GLY A 168 26.40 13.04 -9.21
CA GLY A 168 26.22 14.40 -9.73
C GLY A 168 26.53 14.59 -11.23
N LYS A 169 26.65 13.51 -12.00
CA LYS A 169 26.86 13.57 -13.47
C LYS A 169 25.57 13.93 -14.22
N ILE A 170 24.43 13.52 -13.69
CA ILE A 170 23.10 13.92 -14.20
C ILE A 170 22.28 14.55 -13.08
N MET A 171 21.33 15.41 -13.45
CA MET A 171 20.30 15.90 -12.54
C MET A 171 18.97 15.24 -12.91
N LEU A 172 18.38 14.52 -11.95
CA LEU A 172 17.01 14.04 -12.06
C LEU A 172 16.08 15.06 -11.42
N GLU A 173 15.01 15.42 -12.13
CA GLU A 173 13.95 16.24 -11.56
C GLU A 173 12.97 15.35 -10.78
N PRO A 174 12.54 15.78 -9.57
CA PRO A 174 11.56 15.02 -8.82
C PRO A 174 10.23 15.00 -9.58
N VAL A 175 9.63 13.82 -9.66
CA VAL A 175 8.32 13.64 -10.29
C VAL A 175 7.29 14.40 -9.45
N ARG A 176 6.60 15.35 -10.08
CA ARG A 176 5.50 16.10 -9.47
C ARG A 176 4.19 15.59 -10.03
N VAL A 177 3.28 15.26 -9.13
CA VAL A 177 1.91 14.86 -9.46
C VAL A 177 0.95 15.83 -8.81
N ASP A 178 -0.09 16.20 -9.54
CA ASP A 178 -1.25 16.86 -8.93
C ASP A 178 -2.04 15.81 -8.17
N ILE A 179 -1.74 15.72 -6.87
CA ILE A 179 -2.25 14.74 -5.91
C ILE A 179 -3.77 14.65 -5.97
N GLN A 180 -4.43 15.81 -5.97
CA GLN A 180 -5.88 15.90 -5.97
C GLN A 180 -6.44 15.35 -7.27
N LYS A 181 -5.83 15.68 -8.41
CA LYS A 181 -6.33 15.26 -9.71
C LYS A 181 -6.17 13.77 -9.96
N GLU A 182 -5.00 13.19 -9.68
CA GLU A 182 -4.75 11.76 -9.95
C GLU A 182 -5.52 10.86 -8.99
N PHE A 183 -5.56 11.21 -7.71
CA PHE A 183 -6.38 10.50 -6.74
C PHE A 183 -7.87 10.59 -7.12
N TYR A 184 -8.37 11.79 -7.44
CA TYR A 184 -9.76 11.99 -7.85
C TYR A 184 -10.14 11.19 -9.10
N LEU A 185 -9.27 11.15 -10.13
CA LEU A 185 -9.50 10.38 -11.36
C LEU A 185 -9.64 8.87 -11.09
N GLN A 186 -8.89 8.32 -10.14
CA GLN A 186 -9.01 6.90 -9.75
C GLN A 186 -10.12 6.64 -8.70
N SER A 187 -10.55 7.68 -7.97
CA SER A 187 -11.57 7.58 -6.92
C SER A 187 -13.01 7.55 -7.43
N CYS A 188 -13.22 8.03 -8.66
CA CYS A 188 -14.54 8.18 -9.26
C CYS A 188 -14.88 7.10 -10.29
N ASN A 189 -14.07 6.03 -10.40
CA ASN A 189 -14.34 4.96 -11.36
C ASN A 189 -15.34 3.94 -10.77
N TYR A 190 -16.63 4.22 -10.94
CA TYR A 190 -17.72 3.35 -10.52
C TYR A 190 -18.42 2.73 -11.74
N GLU A 191 -18.83 1.46 -11.62
CA GLU A 191 -19.61 0.78 -12.68
C GLU A 191 -21.03 1.35 -12.83
N VAL A 192 -21.55 1.99 -11.78
CA VAL A 192 -22.89 2.57 -11.72
C VAL A 192 -22.78 3.98 -11.15
N ASP A 193 -23.57 4.93 -11.68
CA ASP A 193 -23.56 6.31 -11.21
C ASP A 193 -24.96 6.72 -10.68
N PHE A 194 -24.97 7.53 -9.63
CA PHE A 194 -26.18 8.17 -9.12
C PHE A 194 -26.80 9.16 -10.11
N ALA A 195 -26.00 9.76 -10.99
CA ALA A 195 -26.47 10.65 -12.06
C ALA A 195 -27.43 9.95 -13.04
N ASP A 196 -27.37 8.61 -13.16
CA ASP A 196 -28.27 7.83 -14.01
C ASP A 196 -29.71 7.74 -13.47
N VAL A 197 -29.93 8.12 -12.21
CA VAL A 197 -31.24 8.03 -11.54
C VAL A 197 -32.17 9.13 -12.05
N LYS A 198 -33.19 8.74 -12.83
CA LYS A 198 -34.23 9.63 -13.34
C LYS A 198 -35.39 9.77 -12.35
N GLY A 199 -35.77 11.02 -12.03
CA GLY A 199 -36.87 11.33 -11.11
C GLY A 199 -36.50 11.14 -9.62
N GLN A 200 -37.52 10.98 -8.76
CA GLN A 200 -37.36 10.82 -7.30
C GLN A 200 -36.57 11.95 -6.61
N GLU A 201 -36.82 13.21 -7.00
CA GLU A 201 -36.05 14.38 -6.53
C GLU A 201 -35.95 14.48 -5.01
N ASN A 202 -37.04 14.21 -4.29
CA ASN A 202 -37.05 14.23 -2.82
C ASN A 202 -36.11 13.17 -2.22
N VAL A 203 -36.08 11.97 -2.81
CA VAL A 203 -35.21 10.87 -2.35
C VAL A 203 -33.76 11.18 -2.69
N LYS A 204 -33.50 11.68 -3.91
CA LYS A 204 -32.15 12.10 -4.32
C LYS A 204 -31.60 13.15 -3.37
N ARG A 205 -32.41 14.17 -3.05
CA ARG A 205 -31.99 15.21 -2.11
C ARG A 205 -31.69 14.67 -0.71
N ALA A 206 -32.51 13.74 -0.21
CA ALA A 206 -32.26 13.11 1.09
C ALA A 206 -30.96 12.29 1.08
N LEU A 207 -30.70 11.53 0.01
CA LEU A 207 -29.47 10.75 -0.17
C LEU A 207 -28.24 11.65 -0.27
N GLU A 208 -28.30 12.77 -1.00
CA GLU A 208 -27.22 13.76 -1.08
C GLU A 208 -26.88 14.38 0.27
N VAL A 209 -27.90 14.81 1.02
CA VAL A 209 -27.71 15.40 2.36
C VAL A 209 -27.07 14.39 3.31
N ALA A 210 -27.53 13.15 3.27
CA ALA A 210 -26.98 12.10 4.09
C ALA A 210 -25.55 11.70 3.67
N ALA A 211 -25.26 11.66 2.38
CA ALA A 211 -23.91 11.40 1.86
C ALA A 211 -22.93 12.51 2.27
N ALA A 212 -23.34 13.77 2.18
CA ALA A 212 -22.52 14.91 2.59
C ALA A 212 -22.28 14.95 4.12
N GLY A 213 -23.28 14.55 4.91
CA GLY A 213 -23.22 14.56 6.38
C GLY A 213 -22.74 13.27 7.03
N GLY A 214 -22.51 12.20 6.26
CA GLY A 214 -22.22 10.86 6.81
C GLY A 214 -23.35 10.31 7.67
N HIS A 215 -24.60 10.54 7.28
CA HIS A 215 -25.78 10.13 8.04
C HIS A 215 -26.31 8.74 7.63
N ASN A 216 -26.86 8.01 8.60
CA ASN A 216 -27.59 6.78 8.35
C ASN A 216 -28.94 7.06 7.68
N ILE A 217 -29.37 6.17 6.78
CA ILE A 217 -30.58 6.34 5.98
C ILE A 217 -31.44 5.08 6.08
N ILE A 218 -32.75 5.27 6.26
CA ILE A 218 -33.75 4.20 6.17
C ILE A 218 -34.65 4.47 4.96
N LEU A 219 -34.72 3.52 4.02
CA LEU A 219 -35.56 3.61 2.82
C LEU A 219 -36.80 2.73 2.96
N ILE A 220 -37.98 3.36 3.07
CA ILE A 220 -39.27 2.67 3.23
C ILE A 220 -40.06 2.78 1.92
N GLY A 221 -40.65 1.67 1.47
CA GLY A 221 -41.44 1.65 0.24
C GLY A 221 -41.82 0.26 -0.24
N PRO A 222 -42.68 0.14 -1.26
CA PRO A 222 -43.06 -1.15 -1.82
C PRO A 222 -41.88 -1.85 -2.52
N PRO A 223 -41.96 -3.18 -2.74
CA PRO A 223 -40.98 -3.88 -3.57
C PRO A 223 -40.96 -3.30 -4.99
N GLY A 224 -39.78 -3.31 -5.64
CA GLY A 224 -39.62 -2.75 -6.98
C GLY A 224 -39.52 -1.22 -7.05
N ALA A 225 -39.61 -0.50 -5.93
CA ALA A 225 -39.47 0.97 -5.89
C ALA A 225 -38.05 1.49 -6.17
N GLY A 226 -37.09 0.62 -6.48
CA GLY A 226 -35.71 1.00 -6.80
C GLY A 226 -34.78 1.19 -5.59
N LYS A 227 -35.16 0.74 -4.37
CA LYS A 227 -34.36 0.93 -3.15
C LYS A 227 -32.94 0.37 -3.25
N THR A 228 -32.80 -0.89 -3.67
CA THR A 228 -31.50 -1.55 -3.88
C THR A 228 -30.71 -0.89 -5.02
N MET A 229 -31.41 -0.40 -6.06
CA MET A 229 -30.81 0.30 -7.20
C MET A 229 -30.19 1.65 -6.78
N LEU A 230 -30.89 2.40 -5.93
CA LEU A 230 -30.43 3.65 -5.32
C LEU A 230 -29.26 3.40 -4.35
N ALA A 231 -29.39 2.40 -3.47
CA ALA A 231 -28.38 2.10 -2.46
C ALA A 231 -27.00 1.78 -3.08
N LYS A 232 -26.97 0.97 -4.15
CA LYS A 232 -25.74 0.63 -4.88
C LYS A 232 -25.02 1.83 -5.49
N ARG A 233 -25.72 2.95 -5.69
CA ARG A 233 -25.19 4.19 -6.28
C ARG A 233 -24.78 5.23 -5.24
N ILE A 234 -25.15 5.06 -3.97
CA ILE A 234 -24.71 5.98 -2.88
C ILE A 234 -23.19 6.17 -2.84
N PRO A 235 -22.34 5.14 -3.03
CA PRO A 235 -20.88 5.32 -3.03
C PRO A 235 -20.38 6.39 -4.02
N THR A 236 -21.11 6.65 -5.10
CA THR A 236 -20.71 7.61 -6.14
C THR A 236 -20.94 9.07 -5.78
N ILE A 237 -21.80 9.33 -4.80
CA ILE A 237 -22.12 10.69 -4.30
C ILE A 237 -21.51 10.97 -2.92
N LEU A 238 -20.83 9.99 -2.33
CA LEU A 238 -20.03 10.23 -1.14
C LEU A 238 -18.81 11.10 -1.48
N PRO A 239 -18.30 11.87 -0.51
CA PRO A 239 -16.99 12.50 -0.65
C PRO A 239 -15.94 11.45 -1.08
N PRO A 240 -15.01 11.78 -2.00
CA PRO A 240 -13.94 10.86 -2.37
C PRO A 240 -13.15 10.45 -1.13
N LEU A 241 -12.50 9.28 -1.16
CA LEU A 241 -11.62 8.88 -0.08
C LEU A 241 -10.49 9.91 0.08
N THR A 242 -9.98 10.09 1.28
CA THR A 242 -8.66 10.69 1.47
C THR A 242 -7.60 9.60 1.32
N LEU A 243 -6.33 9.99 1.16
CA LEU A 243 -5.23 9.02 1.12
C LEU A 243 -5.17 8.18 2.41
N GLU A 244 -5.43 8.80 3.56
CA GLU A 244 -5.45 8.13 4.86
C GLU A 244 -6.60 7.12 4.93
N GLU A 245 -7.82 7.52 4.57
CA GLU A 245 -8.98 6.61 4.53
C GLU A 245 -8.77 5.46 3.54
N ALA A 246 -8.20 5.73 2.35
CA ALA A 246 -7.91 4.72 1.35
C ALA A 246 -6.89 3.69 1.85
N LEU A 247 -5.84 4.16 2.54
CA LEU A 247 -4.87 3.27 3.19
C LEU A 247 -5.57 2.40 4.23
N GLU A 248 -6.34 2.97 5.14
CA GLU A 248 -7.13 2.26 6.17
C GLU A 248 -8.06 1.19 5.59
N THR A 249 -8.87 1.54 4.60
CA THR A 249 -9.77 0.60 3.93
C THR A 249 -8.98 -0.52 3.25
N THR A 250 -7.86 -0.19 2.60
CA THR A 250 -6.96 -1.19 2.03
C THR A 250 -6.41 -2.12 3.11
N LYS A 251 -6.12 -1.60 4.33
CA LYS A 251 -5.65 -2.43 5.45
C LYS A 251 -6.61 -3.55 5.78
N ILE A 252 -7.88 -3.18 5.94
CA ILE A 252 -8.93 -4.10 6.35
C ILE A 252 -9.13 -5.18 5.29
N HIS A 253 -9.18 -4.80 4.01
CA HIS A 253 -9.36 -5.76 2.92
C HIS A 253 -8.13 -6.65 2.67
N SER A 254 -6.93 -6.16 3.02
CA SER A 254 -5.69 -6.95 2.98
C SER A 254 -5.73 -8.11 3.96
N VAL A 255 -6.11 -7.83 5.22
CA VAL A 255 -6.27 -8.86 6.27
C VAL A 255 -7.36 -9.87 5.89
N ALA A 256 -8.41 -9.41 5.19
CA ALA A 256 -9.46 -10.27 4.67
C ALA A 256 -9.04 -11.14 3.48
N GLY A 257 -7.86 -10.92 2.89
CA GLY A 257 -7.42 -11.57 1.66
C GLY A 257 -8.26 -11.21 0.41
N LYS A 258 -9.00 -10.09 0.45
CA LYS A 258 -9.94 -9.66 -0.61
C LYS A 258 -9.34 -8.62 -1.57
N ILE A 259 -8.03 -8.33 -1.48
CA ILE A 259 -7.37 -7.43 -2.42
C ILE A 259 -7.14 -8.14 -3.75
N ASN A 260 -7.60 -7.54 -4.86
CA ASN A 260 -7.27 -8.00 -6.20
C ASN A 260 -5.76 -7.94 -6.40
N LYS A 261 -5.15 -9.00 -6.95
CA LYS A 261 -3.68 -9.14 -7.10
C LYS A 261 -3.00 -8.00 -7.88
N ASN A 262 -3.79 -7.15 -8.57
CA ASN A 262 -3.35 -6.03 -9.39
C ASN A 262 -3.65 -4.64 -8.80
N SER A 263 -4.35 -4.53 -7.66
CA SER A 263 -4.64 -3.24 -7.01
C SER A 263 -3.88 -3.13 -5.70
N SER A 264 -2.89 -2.24 -5.62
CA SER A 264 -2.14 -1.95 -4.39
C SER A 264 -2.94 -1.13 -3.37
N LEU A 265 -3.98 -0.42 -3.82
CA LEU A 265 -4.82 0.46 -3.01
C LEU A 265 -6.30 0.37 -3.42
N ILE A 266 -7.20 0.50 -2.45
CA ILE A 266 -8.63 0.72 -2.68
C ILE A 266 -8.87 2.23 -2.81
N THR A 267 -9.28 2.68 -3.98
CA THR A 267 -9.52 4.10 -4.29
C THR A 267 -11.00 4.49 -4.30
N THR A 268 -11.91 3.52 -4.35
CA THR A 268 -13.36 3.73 -4.35
C THR A 268 -13.99 3.39 -3.00
N ARG A 269 -15.09 4.07 -2.66
CA ARG A 269 -15.84 3.81 -1.42
C ARG A 269 -16.42 2.38 -1.48
N PRO A 270 -16.08 1.48 -0.54
CA PRO A 270 -16.55 0.10 -0.59
C PRO A 270 -18.06 0.02 -0.38
N PHE A 271 -18.72 -0.89 -1.09
CA PHE A 271 -20.14 -1.19 -0.89
C PHE A 271 -20.30 -2.64 -0.45
N ARG A 272 -20.92 -2.87 0.70
CA ARG A 272 -21.20 -4.21 1.24
C ARG A 272 -22.71 -4.40 1.38
N SER A 273 -23.19 -5.55 0.94
CA SER A 273 -24.62 -5.90 0.95
C SER A 273 -24.77 -7.34 1.41
N PRO A 274 -24.59 -7.61 2.72
CA PRO A 274 -24.78 -8.95 3.26
C PRO A 274 -26.22 -9.44 3.08
N HIS A 275 -26.38 -10.74 2.88
CA HIS A 275 -27.70 -11.37 2.83
C HIS A 275 -28.29 -11.51 4.25
N HIS A 276 -29.62 -11.44 4.40
CA HIS A 276 -30.30 -11.50 5.72
C HIS A 276 -30.05 -12.81 6.51
N THR A 277 -29.52 -13.85 5.84
CA THR A 277 -29.12 -15.12 6.46
C THR A 277 -27.70 -15.12 7.05
N ILE A 278 -26.99 -13.99 7.01
CA ILE A 278 -25.64 -13.84 7.55
C ILE A 278 -25.56 -14.24 9.03
N SER A 279 -24.42 -14.81 9.44
CA SER A 279 -24.15 -15.12 10.84
C SER A 279 -23.55 -13.93 11.58
N ASP A 280 -23.73 -13.89 12.90
CA ASP A 280 -23.16 -12.86 13.77
C ASP A 280 -21.63 -12.71 13.56
N VAL A 281 -20.94 -13.84 13.38
CA VAL A 281 -19.48 -13.89 13.15
C VAL A 281 -19.09 -13.33 11.78
N ALA A 282 -19.85 -13.60 10.73
CA ALA A 282 -19.55 -13.08 9.40
C ALA A 282 -19.84 -11.57 9.29
N LEU A 283 -20.80 -11.06 10.07
CA LEU A 283 -21.15 -9.65 10.08
C LEU A 283 -20.10 -8.80 10.84
N VAL A 284 -19.78 -9.17 12.08
CA VAL A 284 -18.81 -8.42 12.91
C VAL A 284 -17.37 -8.76 12.55
N GLY A 285 -17.12 -10.01 12.19
CA GLY A 285 -15.78 -10.56 12.09
C GLY A 285 -15.47 -11.49 13.26
N GLY A 286 -14.42 -12.29 13.10
CA GLY A 286 -13.99 -13.28 14.07
C GLY A 286 -13.46 -14.57 13.43
N GLY A 287 -13.50 -15.65 14.20
CA GLY A 287 -12.92 -16.96 13.84
C GLY A 287 -11.71 -17.33 14.70
N THR A 288 -11.15 -18.52 14.48
CA THR A 288 -9.92 -19.00 15.16
C THR A 288 -8.73 -18.08 14.88
N PHE A 289 -8.73 -17.48 13.69
CA PHE A 289 -7.93 -16.31 13.31
C PHE A 289 -8.90 -15.14 13.13
N PRO A 290 -8.70 -14.00 13.82
CA PRO A 290 -9.63 -12.88 13.74
C PRO A 290 -9.60 -12.29 12.32
N GLN A 291 -10.66 -12.50 11.56
CA GLN A 291 -10.87 -11.87 10.26
C GLN A 291 -11.90 -10.74 10.36
N PRO A 292 -11.75 -9.68 9.57
CA PRO A 292 -12.73 -8.59 9.53
C PRO A 292 -14.07 -9.07 8.97
N GLY A 293 -15.17 -8.63 9.58
CA GLY A 293 -16.52 -8.91 9.10
C GLY A 293 -17.00 -7.95 8.02
N GLU A 294 -18.24 -8.12 7.58
CA GLU A 294 -18.87 -7.23 6.58
C GLU A 294 -18.97 -5.76 7.05
N ILE A 295 -19.08 -5.51 8.37
CA ILE A 295 -19.06 -4.14 8.92
C ILE A 295 -17.69 -3.49 8.68
N SER A 296 -16.61 -4.15 9.11
CA SER A 296 -15.25 -3.64 8.91
C SER A 296 -14.89 -3.54 7.42
N LEU A 297 -15.35 -4.48 6.60
CA LEU A 297 -15.14 -4.44 5.15
C LEU A 297 -15.90 -3.29 4.44
N ALA A 298 -16.89 -2.70 5.10
CA ALA A 298 -17.60 -1.50 4.66
C ALA A 298 -16.97 -0.20 5.20
N HIS A 299 -15.83 -0.27 5.91
CA HIS A 299 -15.14 0.89 6.48
C HIS A 299 -14.87 1.97 5.44
N ASN A 300 -15.14 3.22 5.82
CA ASN A 300 -15.12 4.40 4.95
C ASN A 300 -16.02 4.26 3.70
N GLY A 301 -17.04 3.41 3.71
CA GLY A 301 -17.95 3.19 2.58
C GLY A 301 -19.41 3.04 3.02
N VAL A 302 -20.13 2.11 2.40
CA VAL A 302 -21.57 1.89 2.63
C VAL A 302 -21.84 0.43 2.97
N LEU A 303 -22.45 0.20 4.13
CA LEU A 303 -23.08 -1.06 4.50
C LEU A 303 -24.59 -0.98 4.21
N PHE A 304 -25.06 -1.77 3.26
CA PHE A 304 -26.47 -1.83 2.88
C PHE A 304 -27.12 -3.11 3.41
N LEU A 305 -28.24 -2.96 4.10
CA LEU A 305 -29.03 -4.05 4.66
C LEU A 305 -30.38 -4.08 3.94
N ASP A 306 -30.49 -4.94 2.93
CA ASP A 306 -31.77 -5.11 2.24
C ASP A 306 -32.72 -5.93 3.11
N GLU A 307 -34.00 -5.59 3.10
CA GLU A 307 -35.01 -6.32 3.90
C GLU A 307 -34.64 -6.39 5.39
N LEU A 308 -34.23 -5.25 5.99
CA LEU A 308 -33.79 -5.14 7.40
C LEU A 308 -34.63 -5.96 8.41
N PRO A 309 -35.98 -6.01 8.32
CA PRO A 309 -36.79 -6.82 9.24
C PRO A 309 -36.59 -8.34 9.17
N GLU A 310 -36.02 -8.86 8.08
CA GLU A 310 -35.73 -10.30 7.88
C GLU A 310 -34.44 -10.75 8.57
N PHE A 311 -33.60 -9.81 9.02
CA PHE A 311 -32.39 -10.15 9.76
C PHE A 311 -32.73 -10.72 11.14
N LYS A 312 -31.95 -11.70 11.59
CA LYS A 312 -32.08 -12.25 12.94
C LYS A 312 -31.86 -11.13 13.97
N ARG A 313 -32.68 -11.13 15.02
CA ARG A 313 -32.59 -10.13 16.10
C ARG A 313 -31.17 -10.05 16.70
N THR A 314 -30.48 -11.17 16.88
CA THR A 314 -29.10 -11.19 17.41
C THR A 314 -28.14 -10.40 16.55
N VAL A 315 -28.24 -10.52 15.22
CA VAL A 315 -27.41 -9.79 14.25
C VAL A 315 -27.65 -8.28 14.37
N LEU A 316 -28.91 -7.86 14.54
CA LEU A 316 -29.27 -6.44 14.70
C LEU A 316 -28.77 -5.85 16.02
N GLU A 317 -28.91 -6.56 17.13
CA GLU A 317 -28.43 -6.13 18.45
C GLU A 317 -26.90 -5.96 18.46
N VAL A 318 -26.19 -6.84 17.76
CA VAL A 318 -24.73 -6.80 17.64
C VAL A 318 -24.25 -5.58 16.83
N MET A 319 -25.06 -5.04 15.92
CA MET A 319 -24.74 -3.80 15.19
C MET A 319 -24.94 -2.53 16.02
N ARG A 320 -25.66 -2.59 17.15
CA ARG A 320 -25.98 -1.41 17.95
C ARG A 320 -24.72 -0.67 18.37
N GLN A 321 -23.74 -1.39 18.92
CA GLN A 321 -22.50 -0.81 19.41
C GLN A 321 -21.64 -0.20 18.28
N PRO A 322 -21.40 -0.89 17.14
CA PRO A 322 -20.75 -0.27 15.98
C PRO A 322 -21.44 1.01 15.46
N LEU A 323 -22.78 1.07 15.50
CA LEU A 323 -23.53 2.25 15.05
C LEU A 323 -23.43 3.43 16.02
N GLU A 324 -23.28 3.17 17.31
CA GLU A 324 -23.13 4.18 18.36
C GLU A 324 -21.69 4.69 18.45
N ASP A 325 -20.73 3.76 18.57
CA ASP A 325 -19.32 4.07 18.87
C ASP A 325 -18.47 4.28 17.60
N ARG A 326 -18.99 3.90 16.42
CA ARG A 326 -18.27 3.90 15.13
C ARG A 326 -16.98 3.06 15.11
N ILE A 327 -16.79 2.18 16.09
CA ILE A 327 -15.61 1.33 16.26
C ILE A 327 -16.06 -0.12 16.42
N VAL A 328 -15.35 -1.07 15.81
CA VAL A 328 -15.61 -2.50 15.97
C VAL A 328 -14.41 -3.16 16.67
N SER A 329 -14.55 -3.40 17.97
CA SER A 329 -13.54 -4.15 18.73
C SER A 329 -13.83 -5.64 18.68
N VAL A 330 -12.90 -6.44 18.15
CA VAL A 330 -13.00 -7.91 18.13
C VAL A 330 -11.97 -8.50 19.11
N SER A 331 -12.44 -8.94 20.28
CA SER A 331 -11.60 -9.52 21.32
C SER A 331 -11.96 -10.99 21.61
N ARG A 332 -10.98 -11.90 21.51
CA ARG A 332 -11.07 -13.31 21.91
C ARG A 332 -9.72 -13.80 22.46
N ALA A 333 -9.78 -14.89 23.23
CA ALA A 333 -8.82 -15.40 24.23
C ALA A 333 -7.30 -15.51 23.91
N LYS A 334 -6.79 -15.09 22.75
CA LYS A 334 -5.35 -15.06 22.47
C LYS A 334 -4.79 -13.68 22.05
N PHE A 335 -5.55 -12.78 21.41
CA PHE A 335 -5.12 -11.40 21.08
C PHE A 335 -6.32 -10.47 20.83
N SER A 336 -6.15 -9.16 21.05
CA SER A 336 -7.15 -8.11 20.78
C SER A 336 -6.71 -7.28 19.56
N VAL A 337 -7.62 -7.03 18.62
CA VAL A 337 -7.39 -6.14 17.48
C VAL A 337 -8.58 -5.19 17.35
N GLU A 338 -8.30 -3.90 17.29
CA GLU A 338 -9.28 -2.85 17.04
C GLU A 338 -9.29 -2.50 15.54
N TYR A 339 -10.49 -2.41 14.97
CA TYR A 339 -10.75 -2.02 13.59
C TYR A 339 -11.75 -0.87 13.54
#